data_AF-A0A966CAM6-F1
#
_entry.id   AF-A0A966CAM6-F1
#
_cell.length_a   1.000
_cell.length_b   1.000
_cell.length_c   1.000
_cell.angle_alpha   90.00
_cell.angle_beta   90.00
_cell.angle_gamma   90.00
#
_symmetry.space_group_name_H-M   'P 1'
#
loop_
_entity.id
_entity.type
_entity.pdbx_description
1 polymer ?
#
loop_
_entity_poly.entity_id
_entity_poly.type
_entity_poly.pdbx_seq_one_letter_code
_entity_poly.pdbx_strand_id
1 'polypeptide(L)'
;MNKGKFWLTILGVPLMVVISYQWGLFQYLSDGLNNANNWILELGSWGAIAFIIIYIIATIFLIPGSALTLGAGLIFGVIKGTIFVSIGSVMGATVSFLIGRYFLRTWVEKQIDTQPNFKAMDKAVAQQGWKIVGLTRLSPLFPFVFLNYAFGVTQVSLRDFVFASWLGMLPGTVMYVYLGSLPKTAAAVSGGDTDTLKLILNIIGLIATVAVTVYVTKIAQKALEKEVN
;
A
#
# COMPACT_ATOMS: atom_id res chain seq x y z
N MET A 1 -1.52 13.23 26.08
CA MET A 1 -1.02 13.53 24.72
C MET A 1 -0.92 15.05 24.59
N ASN A 2 0.27 15.60 24.29
CA ASN A 2 0.59 17.01 24.53
C ASN A 2 -0.02 17.94 23.45
N LYS A 3 -0.87 18.90 23.85
CA LYS A 3 -1.69 19.73 22.93
C LYS A 3 -0.88 20.47 21.86
N GLY A 4 0.38 20.82 22.14
CA GLY A 4 1.27 21.48 21.16
C GLY A 4 1.70 20.60 19.98
N LYS A 5 1.86 19.28 20.19
CA LYS A 5 2.19 18.35 19.09
C LYS A 5 1.01 18.12 18.15
N PHE A 6 -0.22 18.23 18.66
CA PHE A 6 -1.46 18.07 17.90
C PHE A 6 -1.69 19.21 16.89
N TRP A 7 -1.39 20.45 17.27
CA TRP A 7 -1.50 21.61 16.37
C TRP A 7 -0.40 21.65 15.30
N LEU A 8 0.81 21.17 15.61
CA LEU A 8 1.90 21.04 14.65
C LEU A 8 1.60 20.03 13.53
N THR A 9 0.95 18.90 13.82
CA THR A 9 0.51 17.95 12.79
C THR A 9 -0.69 18.45 11.99
N ILE A 10 -1.64 19.15 12.62
CA ILE A 10 -2.84 19.67 11.95
C ILE A 10 -2.54 20.84 11.01
N LEU A 11 -1.62 21.73 11.38
CA LEU A 11 -1.22 22.87 10.54
C LEU A 11 -0.04 22.54 9.61
N GLY A 12 0.86 21.65 10.02
CA GLY A 12 2.06 21.31 9.23
C GLY A 12 1.77 20.53 7.95
N VAL A 13 0.77 19.65 7.96
CA VAL A 13 0.34 18.89 6.76
C VAL A 13 -0.22 19.82 5.67
N PRO A 14 -1.20 20.71 5.93
CA PRO A 14 -1.66 21.66 4.93
C PRO A 14 -0.56 22.65 4.50
N LEU A 15 0.34 23.08 5.40
CA LEU A 15 1.47 23.94 5.00
C LEU A 15 2.45 23.22 4.06
N MET A 16 2.79 21.95 4.33
CA MET A 16 3.61 21.15 3.43
C MET A 16 2.94 20.93 2.07
N VAL A 17 1.62 20.74 2.04
CA VAL A 17 0.85 20.63 0.79
C VAL A 17 0.88 21.95 0.01
N VAL A 18 0.77 23.10 0.67
CA VAL A 18 0.87 24.42 0.02
C VAL A 18 2.29 24.70 -0.49
N ILE A 19 3.32 24.35 0.28
CA ILE A 19 4.73 24.53 -0.13
C ILE A 19 5.08 23.62 -1.32
N SER A 20 4.63 22.36 -1.29
CA SER A 20 4.83 21.42 -2.41
C SER A 20 4.04 21.82 -3.66
N TYR A 21 2.93 22.55 -3.51
CA TYR A 21 2.21 23.18 -4.62
C TYR A 21 2.97 24.37 -5.20
N GLN A 22 3.53 25.26 -4.37
CA GLN A 22 4.29 26.42 -4.82
C GLN A 22 5.63 26.08 -5.49
N TRP A 23 6.27 24.97 -5.10
CA TRP A 23 7.57 24.55 -5.64
C TRP A 23 7.49 23.72 -6.93
N GLY A 24 6.29 23.54 -7.49
CA GLY A 24 6.13 22.77 -8.74
C GLY A 24 6.38 21.26 -8.59
N LEU A 25 6.69 20.77 -7.39
CA LEU A 25 6.86 19.34 -7.11
C LEU A 25 5.58 18.56 -7.43
N PHE A 26 4.42 19.14 -7.12
CA PHE A 26 3.14 18.56 -7.49
C PHE A 26 2.94 18.45 -9.01
N GLN A 27 3.33 19.47 -9.77
CA GLN A 27 3.25 19.44 -11.24
C GLN A 27 4.25 18.46 -11.85
N TYR A 28 5.50 18.43 -11.38
CA TYR A 28 6.51 17.47 -11.87
C TYR A 28 6.11 16.00 -11.58
N LEU A 29 5.54 15.73 -10.41
CA LEU A 29 5.01 14.41 -10.07
C LEU A 29 3.76 14.08 -10.91
N SER A 30 2.87 15.06 -11.12
CA SER A 30 1.67 14.91 -11.95
C SER A 30 2.03 14.63 -13.41
N ASP A 31 2.99 15.38 -13.97
CA ASP A 31 3.45 15.24 -15.35
C ASP A 31 4.23 13.95 -15.55
N GLY A 32 5.06 13.56 -14.58
CA GLY A 32 5.72 12.26 -14.55
C GLY A 32 4.71 11.10 -14.54
N LEU A 33 3.66 11.20 -13.71
CA LEU A 33 2.58 10.23 -13.68
C LEU A 33 1.79 10.20 -14.99
N ASN A 34 1.47 11.35 -15.58
CA ASN A 34 0.74 11.44 -16.86
C ASN A 34 1.56 10.88 -18.03
N ASN A 35 2.86 11.19 -18.09
CA ASN A 35 3.76 10.63 -19.11
C ASN A 35 3.94 9.12 -18.95
N ALA A 36 4.10 8.63 -17.70
CA ALA A 36 4.13 7.20 -17.44
C ALA A 36 2.81 6.52 -17.81
N ASN A 37 1.67 7.15 -17.55
CA ASN A 37 0.34 6.64 -17.93
C ASN A 37 0.22 6.53 -19.45
N ASN A 38 0.59 7.58 -20.19
CA ASN A 38 0.52 7.59 -21.66
C ASN A 38 1.43 6.51 -22.26
N TRP A 39 2.65 6.37 -21.74
CA TRP A 39 3.59 5.32 -22.17
C TRP A 39 3.05 3.91 -21.89
N ILE A 40 2.44 3.68 -20.72
CA ILE A 40 1.79 2.40 -20.38
C ILE A 40 0.60 2.10 -21.31
N LEU A 41 -0.16 3.12 -21.69
CA LEU A 41 -1.28 2.98 -22.62
C LEU A 41 -0.82 2.67 -24.05
N GLU A 42 0.27 3.28 -24.50
CA GLU A 42 0.89 3.02 -25.82
C GLU A 42 1.42 1.58 -25.96
N LEU A 43 1.85 0.96 -24.86
CA LEU A 43 2.32 -0.43 -24.82
C LEU A 43 1.19 -1.48 -24.99
N GLY A 44 -0.08 -1.07 -24.96
CA GLY A 44 -1.23 -1.96 -25.11
C GLY A 44 -1.22 -3.11 -24.09
N SER A 45 -1.26 -4.36 -24.54
CA SER A 45 -1.26 -5.55 -23.68
C SER A 45 -0.01 -5.69 -22.80
N TRP A 46 1.12 -5.10 -23.19
CA TRP A 46 2.37 -5.14 -22.43
C TRP A 46 2.41 -4.10 -21.29
N GLY A 47 1.54 -3.10 -21.32
CA GLY A 47 1.48 -2.04 -20.31
C GLY A 47 1.24 -2.58 -18.90
N ALA A 48 0.46 -3.65 -18.75
CA ALA A 48 0.22 -4.31 -17.47
C ALA A 48 1.50 -4.94 -16.89
N ILE A 49 2.32 -5.57 -17.73
CA ILE A 49 3.58 -6.21 -17.31
C ILE A 49 4.60 -5.14 -16.92
N ALA A 50 4.72 -4.08 -17.73
CA ALA A 50 5.59 -2.94 -17.41
C ALA A 50 5.19 -2.29 -16.08
N PHE A 51 3.90 -2.09 -15.84
CA PHE A 51 3.39 -1.55 -14.57
C PHE A 51 3.77 -2.43 -13.38
N ILE A 52 3.59 -3.76 -13.47
CA ILE A 52 3.96 -4.69 -12.41
C ILE A 52 5.46 -4.61 -12.10
N ILE A 53 6.31 -4.57 -13.13
CA ILE A 53 7.77 -4.45 -12.98
C ILE A 53 8.13 -3.13 -12.28
N ILE A 54 7.54 -2.01 -12.73
CA ILE A 54 7.74 -0.70 -12.10
C ILE A 54 7.32 -0.74 -10.62
N TYR A 55 6.19 -1.38 -10.32
CA TYR A 55 5.72 -1.53 -8.94
C TYR A 55 6.70 -2.32 -8.07
N ILE A 56 7.24 -3.42 -8.60
CA ILE A 56 8.25 -4.24 -7.92
C ILE A 56 9.49 -3.41 -7.64
N ILE A 57 10.02 -2.72 -8.64
CA ILE A 57 11.21 -1.86 -8.53
C ILE A 57 10.96 -0.75 -7.50
N ALA A 58 9.84 -0.04 -7.60
CA ALA A 58 9.47 1.01 -6.66
C ALA A 58 9.41 0.47 -5.21
N THR A 59 8.85 -0.72 -5.02
CA THR A 59 8.80 -1.37 -3.71
C THR A 59 10.20 -1.69 -3.18
N ILE A 60 11.11 -2.15 -4.02
CA ILE A 60 12.50 -2.44 -3.63
C ILE A 60 13.26 -1.15 -3.26
N PHE A 61 13.01 -0.05 -3.98
CA PHE A 61 13.64 1.25 -3.70
C PHE A 61 12.95 2.07 -2.61
N LEU A 62 12.08 1.45 -1.81
CA LEU A 62 11.35 2.10 -0.71
C LEU A 62 10.45 3.27 -1.17
N ILE A 63 10.08 3.30 -2.46
CA ILE A 63 9.20 4.32 -3.03
C ILE A 63 7.76 4.02 -2.58
N PRO A 64 7.01 5.03 -2.08
CA PRO A 64 5.62 4.83 -1.67
C PRO A 64 4.73 4.33 -2.82
N GLY A 65 4.18 3.12 -2.67
CA GLY A 65 3.30 2.51 -3.68
C GLY A 65 1.92 3.17 -3.83
N SER A 66 1.55 4.13 -2.97
CA SER A 66 0.23 4.78 -3.00
C SER A 66 -0.05 5.50 -4.33
N ALA A 67 0.94 6.22 -4.87
CA ALA A 67 0.83 6.89 -6.16
C ALA A 67 0.62 5.89 -7.31
N LEU A 68 1.37 4.78 -7.31
CA LEU A 68 1.24 3.73 -8.32
C LEU A 68 -0.11 3.01 -8.21
N THR A 69 -0.61 2.76 -7.00
CA THR A 69 -1.91 2.13 -6.78
C THR A 69 -3.07 3.03 -7.25
N LEU A 70 -2.99 4.34 -6.99
CA LEU A 70 -3.96 5.31 -7.54
C LEU A 70 -3.88 5.37 -9.07
N GLY A 71 -2.66 5.42 -9.63
CA GLY A 71 -2.43 5.37 -11.07
C GLY A 71 -3.01 4.11 -11.72
N ALA A 72 -2.88 2.96 -11.09
CA ALA A 72 -3.49 1.71 -11.59
C ALA A 72 -5.01 1.81 -11.72
N GLY A 73 -5.67 2.48 -10.78
CA GLY A 73 -7.10 2.76 -10.84
C GLY A 73 -7.48 3.64 -12.02
N LEU A 74 -6.68 4.67 -12.29
CA LEU A 74 -6.88 5.60 -13.40
C LEU A 74 -6.69 4.90 -14.76
N ILE A 75 -5.61 4.13 -14.91
CA ILE A 75 -5.26 3.48 -16.19
C ILE A 75 -6.15 2.27 -16.46
N PHE A 76 -6.18 1.32 -15.52
CA PHE A 76 -6.73 -0.03 -15.74
C PHE A 76 -8.15 -0.21 -15.18
N GLY A 77 -8.63 0.73 -14.37
CA GLY A 77 -9.91 0.62 -13.67
C GLY A 77 -9.83 -0.30 -12.45
N VAL A 78 -10.96 -0.42 -11.72
CA VAL A 78 -11.00 -1.05 -10.39
C VAL A 78 -10.54 -2.51 -10.40
N ILE A 79 -11.12 -3.35 -11.29
CA ILE A 79 -10.86 -4.79 -11.27
C ILE A 79 -9.43 -5.10 -11.74
N LYS A 80 -9.07 -4.68 -12.95
CA LYS A 80 -7.72 -4.95 -13.51
C LYS A 80 -6.63 -4.27 -12.71
N GLY A 81 -6.85 -3.03 -12.26
CA GLY A 81 -5.92 -2.29 -11.41
C GLY A 81 -5.67 -3.00 -10.08
N THR A 82 -6.73 -3.52 -9.43
CA THR A 82 -6.59 -4.31 -8.20
C THR A 82 -5.77 -5.57 -8.43
N ILE A 83 -6.03 -6.31 -9.52
CA ILE A 83 -5.28 -7.53 -9.86
C ILE A 83 -3.79 -7.20 -10.07
N PHE A 84 -3.48 -6.21 -10.90
CA PHE A 84 -2.08 -5.86 -11.21
C PHE A 84 -1.33 -5.31 -10.01
N VAL A 85 -1.95 -4.44 -9.20
CA VAL A 85 -1.35 -3.95 -7.96
C VAL A 85 -1.17 -5.10 -6.96
N SER A 86 -2.14 -6.00 -6.84
CA SER A 86 -2.06 -7.14 -5.93
C SER A 86 -0.85 -8.04 -6.28
N ILE A 87 -0.65 -8.34 -7.56
CA ILE A 87 0.51 -9.10 -8.03
C ILE A 87 1.81 -8.32 -7.78
N GLY A 88 1.88 -7.07 -8.24
CA GLY A 88 3.10 -6.25 -8.11
C GLY A 88 3.51 -5.99 -6.67
N SER A 89 2.55 -5.70 -5.79
CA SER A 89 2.80 -5.44 -4.36
C SER A 89 3.27 -6.68 -3.62
N VAL A 90 2.65 -7.85 -3.85
CA VAL A 90 3.08 -9.10 -3.22
C VAL A 90 4.44 -9.52 -3.75
N MET A 91 4.68 -9.45 -5.06
CA MET A 91 5.99 -9.77 -5.64
C MET A 91 7.08 -8.83 -5.13
N GLY A 92 6.85 -7.51 -5.15
CA GLY A 92 7.80 -6.52 -4.65
C GLY A 92 8.09 -6.68 -3.16
N ALA A 93 7.06 -6.94 -2.36
CA ALA A 93 7.20 -7.23 -0.93
C ALA A 93 8.00 -8.52 -0.70
N THR A 94 7.75 -9.55 -1.51
CA THR A 94 8.46 -10.84 -1.44
C THR A 94 9.94 -10.65 -1.76
N VAL A 95 10.28 -9.93 -2.83
CA VAL A 95 11.68 -9.66 -3.19
C VAL A 95 12.37 -8.87 -2.08
N SER A 96 11.74 -7.81 -1.57
CA SER A 96 12.27 -7.00 -0.47
C SER A 96 12.49 -7.83 0.81
N PHE A 97 11.56 -8.74 1.11
CA PHE A 97 11.67 -9.70 2.21
C PHE A 97 12.85 -10.65 2.03
N LEU A 98 13.04 -11.21 0.83
CA LEU A 98 14.16 -12.10 0.54
C LEU A 98 15.50 -11.36 0.59
N ILE A 99 15.55 -10.10 0.14
CA ILE A 99 16.73 -9.24 0.30
C ILE A 99 17.04 -9.08 1.79
N GLY A 100 16.03 -8.74 2.61
CA GLY A 100 16.20 -8.64 4.06
C GLY A 100 16.70 -9.95 4.68
N ARG A 101 16.16 -11.09 4.24
CA ARG A 101 16.50 -12.41 4.76
C ARG A 101 17.91 -12.86 4.45
N TYR A 102 18.36 -12.69 3.23
CA TYR A 102 19.64 -13.25 2.80
C TYR A 102 20.80 -12.25 2.93
N PHE A 103 20.54 -10.95 2.81
CA PHE A 103 21.60 -9.93 2.81
C PHE A 103 21.67 -9.14 4.13
N LEU A 104 20.53 -8.84 4.75
CA LEU A 104 20.51 -8.01 5.97
C LEU A 104 20.55 -8.85 7.25
N ARG A 105 19.98 -10.05 7.24
CA ARG A 105 19.82 -10.86 8.45
C ARG A 105 21.13 -11.14 9.19
N THR A 106 22.17 -11.60 8.50
CA THR A 106 23.47 -11.90 9.12
C THR A 106 24.16 -10.64 9.66
N TRP A 107 23.97 -9.49 9.01
CA TRP A 107 24.49 -8.21 9.49
C TRP A 107 23.72 -7.72 10.74
N VAL A 108 22.40 -7.83 10.73
CA VAL A 108 21.53 -7.46 11.85
C VAL A 108 21.75 -8.39 13.05
N GLU A 109 21.81 -9.70 12.85
CA GLU A 109 22.09 -10.68 13.92
C GLU A 109 23.43 -10.37 14.61
N LYS A 110 24.48 -10.01 13.87
CA LYS A 110 25.78 -9.59 14.45
C LYS A 110 25.69 -8.30 15.26
N GLN A 111 24.85 -7.35 14.86
CA GLN A 111 24.66 -6.09 15.60
C GLN A 111 23.78 -6.28 16.84
N ILE A 112 22.84 -7.22 16.78
CA ILE A 112 21.79 -7.43 17.78
C ILE A 112 22.11 -8.55 18.77
N ASP A 113 23.13 -9.38 18.53
CA ASP A 113 23.60 -10.41 19.49
C ASP A 113 24.04 -9.83 20.86
N THR A 114 24.05 -8.51 21.00
CA THR A 114 24.25 -7.77 22.25
C THR A 114 22.97 -7.55 23.07
N GLN A 115 21.77 -7.88 22.57
CA GLN A 115 20.48 -7.61 23.24
C GLN A 115 19.55 -8.85 23.36
N PRO A 116 19.38 -9.41 24.58
CA PRO A 116 18.54 -10.60 24.85
C PRO A 116 17.06 -10.44 24.43
N ASN A 117 16.53 -9.22 24.45
CA ASN A 117 15.13 -8.93 24.14
C ASN A 117 14.74 -9.24 22.69
N PHE A 118 15.70 -9.20 21.76
CA PHE A 118 15.42 -9.45 20.35
C PHE A 118 15.19 -10.94 20.05
N LYS A 119 15.87 -11.85 20.76
CA LYS A 119 15.67 -13.31 20.62
C LYS A 119 14.29 -13.75 21.10
N ALA A 120 13.77 -13.13 22.15
CA ALA A 120 12.41 -13.39 22.64
C ALA A 120 11.35 -12.88 21.66
N MET A 121 11.54 -11.67 21.11
CA MET A 121 10.64 -11.10 20.12
C MET A 121 10.67 -11.88 18.80
N ASP A 122 11.85 -12.30 18.33
CA ASP A 122 12.00 -13.12 17.12
C ASP A 122 11.32 -14.49 17.26
N LYS A 123 11.36 -15.12 18.44
CA LYS A 123 10.60 -16.35 18.73
C LYS A 123 9.08 -16.14 18.74
N ALA A 124 8.59 -15.05 19.34
CA ALA A 124 7.16 -14.72 19.35
C ALA A 124 6.66 -14.45 17.91
N VAL A 125 7.48 -13.75 17.11
CA VAL A 125 7.19 -13.50 15.69
C VAL A 125 7.22 -14.78 14.85
N ALA A 126 8.08 -15.75 15.18
CA ALA A 126 8.10 -17.05 14.51
C ALA A 126 6.80 -17.87 14.71
N GLN A 127 6.21 -17.83 15.90
CA GLN A 127 5.04 -18.66 16.23
C GLN A 127 3.71 -18.10 15.68
N GLN A 128 3.61 -16.78 15.52
CA GLN A 128 2.39 -16.12 15.01
C GLN A 128 2.66 -15.22 13.79
N GLY A 129 3.66 -15.57 12.98
CA GLY A 129 4.15 -14.72 11.88
C GLY A 129 3.05 -14.26 10.92
N TRP A 130 2.12 -15.14 10.54
CA TRP A 130 1.01 -14.78 9.65
C TRP A 130 0.06 -13.73 10.28
N LYS A 131 -0.26 -13.86 11.57
CA LYS A 131 -1.11 -12.90 12.28
C LYS A 131 -0.39 -11.56 12.35
N ILE A 132 0.86 -11.53 12.80
CA ILE A 132 1.63 -10.29 12.97
C ILE A 132 1.79 -9.56 11.62
N VAL A 133 2.12 -10.29 10.55
CA VAL A 133 2.20 -9.71 9.20
C VAL A 133 0.84 -9.17 8.79
N GLY A 134 -0.23 -9.96 8.83
CA GLY A 134 -1.55 -9.51 8.36
C GLY A 134 -2.05 -8.29 9.12
N LEU A 135 -1.86 -8.30 10.43
CA LEU A 135 -2.28 -7.24 11.32
C LEU A 135 -1.48 -5.94 11.12
N THR A 136 -0.17 -6.02 10.92
CA THR A 136 0.65 -4.84 10.58
C THR A 136 0.34 -4.29 9.20
N ARG A 137 -0.13 -5.11 8.25
CA ARG A 137 -0.59 -4.62 6.93
C ARG A 137 -1.93 -3.89 6.99
N LEU A 138 -2.80 -4.31 7.90
CA LEU A 138 -4.10 -3.67 8.14
C LEU A 138 -3.95 -2.41 9.00
N SER A 139 -2.83 -2.29 9.71
CA SER A 139 -2.49 -1.12 10.52
C SER A 139 -1.70 -0.08 9.69
N PRO A 140 -2.15 1.18 9.63
CA PRO A 140 -1.42 2.24 8.93
C PRO A 140 -0.20 2.77 9.71
N LEU A 141 0.13 2.15 10.85
CA LEU A 141 1.15 2.66 11.78
C LEU A 141 2.56 2.66 11.20
N PHE A 142 2.88 1.74 10.27
CA PHE A 142 4.23 1.60 9.72
C PHE A 142 4.20 1.55 8.19
N PRO A 143 5.13 2.25 7.50
CA PRO A 143 5.18 2.19 6.05
C PRO A 143 5.54 0.78 5.58
N PHE A 144 4.70 0.24 4.70
CA PHE A 144 4.76 -1.17 4.30
C PHE A 144 6.11 -1.56 3.68
N VAL A 145 6.78 -0.60 3.03
CA VAL A 145 8.04 -0.78 2.33
C VAL A 145 9.17 -1.16 3.29
N PHE A 146 9.24 -0.54 4.47
CA PHE A 146 10.20 -0.91 5.51
C PHE A 146 9.85 -2.24 6.18
N LEU A 147 8.56 -2.48 6.42
CA LEU A 147 8.09 -3.73 7.02
C LEU A 147 8.51 -4.96 6.21
N ASN A 148 8.59 -4.86 4.88
CA ASN A 148 9.04 -5.95 4.02
C ASN A 148 10.44 -6.44 4.43
N TYR A 149 11.39 -5.52 4.61
CA TYR A 149 12.75 -5.84 5.02
C TYR A 149 12.83 -6.29 6.47
N ALA A 150 12.09 -5.63 7.37
CA ALA A 150 12.04 -5.98 8.78
C ALA A 150 11.58 -7.44 8.98
N PHE A 151 10.50 -7.84 8.30
CA PHE A 151 10.01 -9.22 8.33
C PHE A 151 11.02 -10.21 7.72
N GLY A 152 11.76 -9.80 6.69
CA GLY A 152 12.82 -10.63 6.10
C GLY A 152 13.90 -11.04 7.10
N VAL A 153 14.27 -10.13 7.99
CA VAL A 153 15.27 -10.34 9.05
C VAL A 153 14.74 -11.24 10.18
N THR A 154 13.43 -11.21 10.44
CA THR A 154 12.79 -12.09 11.45
C THR A 154 12.68 -13.55 10.99
N GLN A 155 12.22 -14.44 11.86
CA GLN A 155 11.96 -15.86 11.59
C GLN A 155 10.61 -16.18 10.90
N VAL A 156 9.84 -15.18 10.44
CA VAL A 156 8.55 -15.42 9.75
C VAL A 156 8.76 -16.31 8.52
N SER A 157 7.90 -17.31 8.31
CA SER A 157 8.00 -18.14 7.09
C SER A 157 7.64 -17.33 5.84
N LEU A 158 8.29 -17.59 4.70
CA LEU A 158 7.97 -16.89 3.44
C LEU A 158 6.49 -17.06 3.07
N ARG A 159 5.93 -18.25 3.32
CA ARG A 159 4.52 -18.57 3.03
C ARG A 159 3.60 -17.69 3.87
N ASP A 160 3.81 -17.64 5.17
CA ASP A 160 3.00 -16.81 6.08
C ASP A 160 3.08 -15.33 5.70
N PHE A 161 4.29 -14.85 5.37
CA PHE A 161 4.49 -13.48 4.92
C PHE A 161 3.71 -13.16 3.64
N VAL A 162 3.80 -14.02 2.62
CA VAL A 162 3.13 -13.82 1.33
C VAL A 162 1.61 -13.87 1.48
N PHE A 163 1.07 -14.90 2.11
CA PHE A 163 -0.38 -15.06 2.28
C PHE A 163 -0.97 -13.95 3.13
N ALA A 164 -0.35 -13.65 4.28
CA ALA A 164 -0.84 -12.60 5.16
C ALA A 164 -0.70 -11.21 4.53
N SER A 165 0.39 -10.95 3.77
CA SER A 165 0.54 -9.68 3.05
C SER A 165 -0.50 -9.53 1.95
N TRP A 166 -0.72 -10.58 1.15
CA TRP A 166 -1.72 -10.56 0.09
C TRP A 166 -3.12 -10.27 0.67
N LEU A 167 -3.54 -11.04 1.67
CA LEU A 167 -4.86 -10.87 2.28
C LEU A 167 -5.00 -9.53 3.01
N GLY A 168 -3.98 -9.12 3.77
CA GLY A 168 -4.00 -7.88 4.55
C GLY A 168 -3.95 -6.62 3.69
N MET A 169 -3.29 -6.66 2.53
CA MET A 169 -3.19 -5.50 1.63
C MET A 169 -4.38 -5.36 0.67
N LEU A 170 -5.14 -6.44 0.43
CA LEU A 170 -6.24 -6.44 -0.54
C LEU A 170 -7.30 -5.35 -0.27
N PRO A 171 -7.87 -5.19 0.94
CA PRO A 171 -8.89 -4.17 1.21
C PRO A 171 -8.39 -2.74 0.94
N GLY A 172 -7.14 -2.46 1.34
CA GLY A 172 -6.49 -1.18 1.06
C GLY A 172 -6.24 -0.99 -0.43
N THR A 173 -5.77 -2.03 -1.12
CA THR A 173 -5.52 -1.99 -2.57
C THR A 173 -6.80 -1.65 -3.33
N VAL A 174 -7.90 -2.35 -3.05
CA VAL A 174 -9.20 -2.09 -3.70
C VAL A 174 -9.63 -0.65 -3.45
N MET A 175 -9.53 -0.15 -2.22
CA MET A 175 -9.90 1.22 -1.88
C MET A 175 -9.09 2.26 -2.65
N TYR A 176 -7.75 2.14 -2.67
CA TYR A 176 -6.90 3.10 -3.38
C TYR A 176 -7.09 3.02 -4.90
N VAL A 177 -7.20 1.83 -5.49
CA VAL A 177 -7.49 1.67 -6.92
C VAL A 177 -8.86 2.25 -7.26
N TYR A 178 -9.87 2.03 -6.41
CA TYR A 178 -11.19 2.60 -6.58
C TYR A 178 -11.14 4.14 -6.60
N LEU A 179 -10.47 4.75 -5.61
CA LEU A 179 -10.26 6.20 -5.55
C LEU A 179 -9.55 6.73 -6.79
N GLY A 180 -8.53 6.02 -7.28
CA GLY A 180 -7.80 6.36 -8.50
C GLY A 180 -8.64 6.26 -9.78
N SER A 181 -9.68 5.42 -9.79
CA SER A 181 -10.58 5.27 -10.93
C SER A 181 -11.65 6.35 -11.04
N LEU A 182 -11.91 7.10 -9.97
CA LEU A 182 -12.97 8.12 -9.90
C LEU A 182 -12.89 9.18 -11.01
N PRO A 183 -11.71 9.75 -11.36
CA PRO A 183 -11.63 10.76 -12.41
C PRO A 183 -12.06 10.23 -13.78
N LYS A 184 -11.69 8.99 -14.12
CA LYS A 184 -12.07 8.33 -15.37
C LYS A 184 -13.57 8.05 -15.44
N THR A 185 -14.14 7.64 -14.31
CA THR A 185 -15.58 7.42 -14.17
C THR A 185 -16.36 8.73 -14.27
N ALA A 186 -15.87 9.82 -13.65
CA ALA A 186 -16.50 11.14 -13.73
C ALA A 186 -16.49 11.71 -15.17
N ALA A 187 -15.38 11.56 -15.89
CA ALA A 187 -15.26 11.98 -17.29
C ALA A 187 -16.18 11.17 -18.24
N ALA A 188 -16.39 9.88 -17.95
CA ALA A 188 -17.29 9.03 -18.73
C ALA A 188 -18.78 9.34 -18.49
N VAL A 189 -19.12 9.89 -17.33
CA VAL A 189 -20.47 10.33 -16.95
C VAL A 189 -20.81 11.65 -17.67
N SER A 190 -19.90 12.63 -17.65
CA SER A 190 -20.10 13.92 -18.38
C SER A 190 -20.29 13.82 -19.91
N GLY A 191 -20.12 12.64 -20.51
CA GLY A 191 -20.21 12.41 -21.96
C GLY A 191 -21.48 11.70 -22.46
N GLY A 192 -22.46 11.32 -21.62
CA GLY A 192 -23.64 10.61 -22.13
C GLY A 192 -24.84 10.44 -21.19
N ASP A 193 -26.03 10.48 -21.79
CA ASP A 193 -27.42 10.56 -21.24
C ASP A 193 -27.90 9.35 -20.39
N THR A 194 -27.01 8.67 -19.67
CA THR A 194 -27.32 7.63 -18.65
C THR A 194 -26.75 8.00 -17.28
N ASP A 195 -26.91 9.28 -16.91
CA ASP A 195 -26.12 9.97 -15.90
C ASP A 195 -26.45 9.58 -14.45
N THR A 196 -27.73 9.58 -14.09
CA THR A 196 -28.11 9.49 -12.67
C THR A 196 -27.91 8.09 -12.09
N LEU A 197 -28.23 7.05 -12.87
CA LEU A 197 -28.18 5.66 -12.41
C LEU A 197 -26.73 5.17 -12.26
N LYS A 198 -25.84 5.53 -13.19
CA LYS A 198 -24.40 5.22 -13.08
C LYS A 198 -23.74 5.98 -11.92
N LEU A 199 -24.09 7.25 -11.74
CA LEU A 199 -23.57 8.07 -10.64
C LEU A 199 -24.05 7.51 -9.28
N ILE A 200 -25.34 7.16 -9.14
CA ILE A 200 -25.87 6.51 -7.94
C ILE A 200 -25.17 5.17 -7.68
N LEU A 201 -25.02 4.31 -8.68
CA LEU A 201 -24.34 3.02 -8.53
C LEU A 201 -22.87 3.19 -8.14
N ASN A 202 -22.18 4.21 -8.65
CA ASN A 202 -20.81 4.52 -8.24
C ASN A 202 -20.74 5.06 -6.81
N ILE A 203 -21.62 5.98 -6.42
CA ILE A 203 -21.66 6.46 -5.02
C ILE A 203 -21.97 5.30 -4.06
N ILE A 204 -22.93 4.44 -4.40
CA ILE A 204 -23.24 3.24 -3.61
C ILE A 204 -22.03 2.31 -3.56
N GLY A 205 -21.34 2.09 -4.68
CA GLY A 205 -20.12 1.30 -4.77
C GLY A 205 -18.97 1.88 -3.93
N LEU A 206 -18.82 3.21 -3.90
CA LEU A 206 -17.84 3.92 -3.07
C LEU A 206 -18.17 3.72 -1.59
N ILE A 207 -19.41 3.98 -1.19
CA ILE A 207 -19.86 3.83 0.20
C ILE A 207 -19.67 2.38 0.65
N ALA A 208 -20.06 1.41 -0.18
CA ALA A 208 -19.89 -0.01 0.11
C ALA A 208 -18.41 -0.40 0.24
N THR A 209 -17.56 0.06 -0.68
CA THR A 209 -16.11 -0.24 -0.65
C THR A 209 -15.46 0.35 0.60
N VAL A 210 -15.74 1.62 0.90
CA VAL A 210 -15.22 2.29 2.10
C VAL A 210 -15.74 1.59 3.37
N ALA A 211 -17.04 1.28 3.43
CA ALA A 211 -17.63 0.61 4.58
C ALA A 211 -17.01 -0.78 4.81
N VAL A 212 -16.88 -1.60 3.77
CA VAL A 212 -16.27 -2.93 3.85
C VAL A 212 -14.81 -2.82 4.27
N THR A 213 -14.03 -1.94 3.65
CA THR A 213 -12.61 -1.77 4.01
C THR A 213 -12.47 -1.30 5.45
N VAL A 214 -13.22 -0.29 5.87
CA VAL A 214 -13.19 0.20 7.27
C VAL A 214 -13.64 -0.89 8.25
N TYR A 215 -14.65 -1.66 7.91
CA TYR A 215 -15.15 -2.75 8.77
C TYR A 215 -14.11 -3.85 8.95
N VAL A 216 -13.50 -4.31 7.85
CA VAL A 216 -12.43 -5.32 7.88
C VAL A 216 -11.22 -4.80 8.66
N THR A 217 -10.80 -3.55 8.41
CA THR A 217 -9.71 -2.92 9.16
C THR A 217 -10.02 -2.82 10.65
N LYS A 218 -11.25 -2.44 11.03
CA LYS A 218 -11.66 -2.37 12.44
C LYS A 218 -11.69 -3.73 13.12
N ILE A 219 -12.16 -4.78 12.44
CA ILE A 219 -12.11 -6.15 12.98
C ILE A 219 -10.66 -6.57 13.22
N ALA A 220 -9.78 -6.30 12.27
CA ALA A 220 -8.37 -6.62 12.40
C ALA A 220 -7.69 -5.84 13.54
N GLN A 221 -7.99 -4.56 13.70
CA GLN A 221 -7.51 -3.74 14.82
C GLN A 221 -7.99 -4.29 16.17
N LYS A 222 -9.25 -4.69 16.28
CA LYS A 222 -9.77 -5.31 17.52
C LYS A 222 -9.16 -6.68 17.80
N ALA A 223 -8.85 -7.46 16.77
CA ALA A 223 -8.16 -8.74 16.92
C ALA A 223 -6.71 -8.54 17.39
N LEU A 224 -6.04 -7.50 16.89
CA LEU A 224 -4.72 -7.06 17.35
C LEU A 224 -4.70 -6.73 18.85
N GLU A 225 -5.60 -5.87 19.29
CA GLU A 225 -5.64 -5.40 20.69
C GLU A 225 -5.87 -6.53 21.70
N LYS A 226 -6.48 -7.64 21.27
CA LYS A 226 -6.71 -8.84 22.08
C LYS A 226 -5.53 -9.81 22.14
N GLU A 227 -4.64 -9.80 21.16
CA GLU A 227 -3.47 -10.70 21.12
C GLU A 227 -2.22 -10.03 21.72
N VAL A 228 -2.23 -8.70 21.82
CA VAL A 228 -1.12 -7.90 22.39
C VAL A 228 -1.31 -7.58 23.88
N ASN A 229 -2.52 -7.74 24.43
CA ASN A 229 -2.81 -7.66 25.88
C ASN A 229 -3.05 -9.05 26.47
#